data_AF-A0A7H8KFL7-F1
#
_entry.id   AF-A0A7H8KFL7-F1
#
_cell.length_a   1.000
_cell.length_b   1.000
_cell.length_c   1.000
_cell.angle_alpha   90.00
_cell.angle_beta   90.00
_cell.angle_gamma   90.00
#
_symmetry.space_group_name_H-M   'P 1'
#
loop_
_entity.id
_entity.type
_entity.pdbx_description
1 polymer ?
#
loop_
_entity_poly.entity_id
_entity_poly.type
_entity_poly.pdbx_seq_one_letter_code
_entity_poly.pdbx_strand_id
1 'polypeptide(L)'
;MPTLTPTDVTVIRTYGVTGAEPIDKRYTSVRIIPDEVTITFDNGTASHVKIAGYSAKKDGTAGAARHNAEYWIGSVASDMPPEWVAPLLEFTPV
;
A
#
# COMPACT_ATOMS: atom_id res chain seq x y z
N MET A 1 -8.19 -26.72 24.41
CA MET A 1 -8.03 -25.42 23.72
C MET A 1 -7.90 -25.73 22.23
N PRO A 2 -8.69 -25.13 21.33
CA PRO A 2 -8.51 -25.38 19.91
C PRO A 2 -7.15 -24.84 19.47
N THR A 3 -6.32 -25.71 18.90
CA THR A 3 -5.04 -25.37 18.29
C THR A 3 -5.34 -24.68 16.96
N LEU A 4 -5.08 -23.38 16.87
CA LEU A 4 -5.09 -22.68 15.58
C LEU A 4 -3.99 -23.30 14.72
N THR A 5 -4.36 -24.08 13.71
CA THR A 5 -3.41 -24.44 12.65
C THR A 5 -3.02 -23.14 11.92
N PRO A 6 -1.73 -22.85 11.69
CA PRO A 6 -1.27 -21.56 11.16
C PRO A 6 -1.68 -21.24 9.71
N THR A 7 -2.61 -21.98 9.12
CA THR A 7 -2.91 -21.93 7.69
C THR A 7 -3.73 -20.72 7.25
N ASP A 8 -4.26 -19.92 8.19
CA ASP A 8 -5.10 -18.75 7.88
C ASP A 8 -4.74 -17.53 8.76
N VAL A 9 -3.44 -17.23 8.90
CA VAL A 9 -3.00 -16.03 9.64
C VAL A 9 -2.90 -14.85 8.69
N THR A 10 -3.83 -13.91 8.81
CA THR A 10 -3.75 -12.60 8.15
C THR A 10 -3.24 -11.55 9.13
N VAL A 11 -2.15 -10.87 8.76
CA VAL A 11 -1.57 -9.74 9.49
C VAL A 11 -1.73 -8.48 8.67
N ILE A 12 -2.30 -7.43 9.27
CA ILE A 12 -2.42 -6.11 8.65
C ILE A 12 -1.49 -5.15 9.37
N ARG A 13 -0.59 -4.50 8.63
CA ARG A 13 0.32 -3.46 9.15
C ARG A 13 0.01 -2.14 8.48
N THR A 14 -0.10 -1.09 9.28
CA THR A 14 -0.29 0.29 8.79
C THR A 14 0.89 1.14 9.23
N TYR A 15 1.47 1.86 8.28
CA TYR A 15 2.64 2.71 8.44
C TYR A 15 2.26 4.15 8.10
N GLY A 16 2.67 5.09 8.95
CA GLY A 16 2.69 6.50 8.59
C GLY A 16 3.86 6.78 7.65
N VAL A 17 3.61 7.55 6.60
CA VAL A 17 4.60 7.85 5.56
C VAL A 17 4.77 9.35 5.43
N THR A 18 6.02 9.80 5.34
CA THR A 18 6.36 11.20 5.11
C THR A 18 7.47 11.29 4.08
N GLY A 19 7.35 12.19 3.10
CA GLY A 19 8.38 12.39 2.08
C GLY A 19 8.44 11.30 1.00
N ALA A 20 7.44 10.44 0.90
CA ALA A 20 7.33 9.49 -0.21
C ALA A 20 6.99 10.20 -1.52
N GLU A 21 7.43 9.61 -2.63
CA GLU A 21 7.14 10.13 -3.95
C GLU A 21 5.63 10.07 -4.26
N PRO A 22 5.05 11.14 -4.85
CA PRO A 22 3.66 11.16 -5.25
C PRO A 22 3.33 10.07 -6.28
N ILE A 23 2.17 9.42 -6.12
CA ILE A 23 1.71 8.39 -7.04
C ILE A 23 0.76 9.03 -8.06
N ASP A 24 1.07 8.92 -9.35
CA ASP A 24 0.16 9.33 -10.41
C ASP A 24 -1.00 8.32 -10.53
N LYS A 25 -2.24 8.79 -10.35
CA LYS A 25 -3.41 7.94 -10.59
C LYS A 25 -3.66 7.85 -12.09
N ARG A 26 -3.44 6.66 -12.68
CA ARG A 26 -3.72 6.36 -14.09
C ARG A 26 -5.11 6.91 -14.46
N TYR A 27 -5.16 7.69 -15.54
CA TYR A 27 -6.36 8.35 -16.09
C TYR A 27 -6.89 9.61 -15.38
N THR A 28 -6.15 10.18 -14.40
CA THR A 28 -6.51 11.47 -13.82
C THR A 28 -5.34 12.45 -13.79
N SER A 29 -5.61 13.75 -13.80
CA SER A 29 -4.58 14.80 -13.61
C SER A 29 -4.21 15.00 -12.13
N VAL A 30 -4.36 13.95 -11.32
CA VAL A 30 -4.26 13.97 -9.87
C VAL A 30 -3.18 12.99 -9.42
N ARG A 31 -2.35 13.47 -8.51
CA ARG A 31 -1.34 12.71 -7.77
C ARG A 31 -1.87 12.41 -6.38
N ILE A 32 -1.44 11.30 -5.80
CA ILE A 32 -1.67 10.96 -4.40
C ILE A 32 -0.37 11.28 -3.67
N ILE A 33 -0.42 12.17 -2.69
CA ILE A 33 0.69 12.44 -1.76
C ILE A 33 0.56 11.43 -0.61
N PRO A 34 1.39 10.38 -0.58
CA PRO A 34 1.20 9.30 0.38
C PRO A 34 1.46 9.78 1.80
N ASP A 35 0.51 9.52 2.69
CA ASP A 35 0.66 9.73 4.14
C ASP A 35 0.50 8.42 4.93
N GLU A 36 0.00 7.37 4.29
CA GLU A 36 -0.30 6.09 4.92
C GLU A 36 -0.09 4.93 3.94
N VAL A 37 0.55 3.86 4.41
CA VAL A 37 0.66 2.59 3.69
C VAL A 37 0.14 1.47 4.57
N THR A 38 -0.79 0.69 4.05
CA THR A 38 -1.31 -0.51 4.70
C THR A 38 -0.91 -1.74 3.87
N ILE A 39 -0.33 -2.75 4.53
CA ILE A 39 0.11 -3.99 3.90
C ILE A 39 -0.59 -5.15 4.61
N THR A 40 -1.20 -6.02 3.82
CA THR A 40 -1.78 -7.29 4.28
C THR A 40 -0.79 -8.41 3.98
N PHE A 41 -0.50 -9.22 4.98
CA PHE A 41 0.31 -10.43 4.87
C PHE A 41 -0.57 -11.63 5.18
N ASP A 42 -0.66 -12.57 4.24
CA ASP A 42 -1.32 -13.85 4.42
C ASP A 42 -0.25 -14.93 4.59
N ASN A 43 -0.30 -15.62 5.74
CA ASN A 43 0.69 -16.63 6.13
C ASN A 43 2.15 -16.11 6.01
N GLY A 44 2.35 -14.84 6.38
CA GLY A 44 3.64 -14.16 6.35
C GLY A 44 4.08 -13.61 4.99
N THR A 45 3.29 -13.82 3.93
CA THR A 45 3.58 -13.30 2.58
C THR A 45 2.71 -12.10 2.28
N ALA A 46 3.30 -10.99 1.81
CA ALA A 46 2.54 -9.82 1.41
C ALA A 46 1.59 -10.15 0.24
N SER A 47 0.30 -9.90 0.41
CA SER A 47 -0.74 -10.18 -0.59
C SER A 47 -1.39 -8.92 -1.15
N HIS A 48 -1.44 -7.85 -0.35
CA HIS A 48 -2.08 -6.60 -0.74
C HIS A 48 -1.39 -5.39 -0.13
N VAL A 49 -1.26 -4.33 -0.91
CA VAL A 49 -0.71 -3.03 -0.50
C VAL A 49 -1.73 -1.96 -0.86
N LYS A 50 -2.13 -1.16 0.13
CA LYS A 50 -2.95 0.02 -0.05
C LYS A 50 -2.15 1.25 0.37
N ILE A 51 -2.03 2.21 -0.53
CA ILE A 51 -1.37 3.48 -0.29
C ILE A 51 -2.42 4.57 -0.30
N ALA A 52 -2.60 5.23 0.83
CA ALA A 52 -3.55 6.33 0.97
C ALA A 52 -2.82 7.66 1.10
N GLY A 53 -3.51 8.71 0.68
CA GLY A 53 -2.96 10.05 0.70
C GLY A 53 -3.92 11.11 0.20
N TYR A 54 -3.55 12.36 0.38
CA TYR A 54 -4.30 13.48 -0.17
C TYR A 54 -4.01 13.63 -1.65
N SER A 55 -5.02 14.01 -2.42
CA SER A 55 -4.83 14.43 -3.80
C SER A 55 -3.91 15.65 -3.86
N ALA A 56 -3.10 15.74 -4.90
CA ALA A 56 -2.51 16.98 -5.36
C ALA A 56 -2.71 17.06 -6.87
N LYS A 57 -3.01 18.25 -7.38
CA LYS A 57 -2.97 18.48 -8.83
C LYS A 57 -1.52 18.37 -9.32
N LYS A 58 -1.32 18.14 -10.62
CA LYS A 58 0.02 18.11 -11.22
C LYS A 58 0.82 19.42 -11.05
N ASP A 59 0.14 20.54 -10.81
CA ASP A 59 0.75 21.85 -10.49
C ASP A 59 1.21 21.99 -9.02
N GLY A 60 1.02 20.95 -8.19
CA GLY A 60 1.41 20.94 -6.77
C GLY A 60 0.32 21.46 -5.82
N THR A 61 -0.82 21.94 -6.32
CA THR A 61 -1.92 22.39 -5.46
C THR A 61 -2.51 21.21 -4.70
N ALA A 62 -2.54 21.30 -3.37
CA ALA A 62 -3.19 20.29 -2.53
C ALA A 62 -4.68 20.20 -2.86
N GLY A 63 -5.15 18.98 -3.10
CA GLY A 63 -6.55 18.62 -3.22
C GLY A 63 -7.12 18.19 -1.87
N ALA A 64 -8.41 18.43 -1.67
CA ALA A 64 -9.09 18.10 -0.41
C ALA A 64 -9.53 16.63 -0.32
N ALA A 65 -9.50 15.89 -1.44
CA ALA A 65 -9.97 14.51 -1.48
C ALA A 65 -8.86 13.54 -1.11
N ARG A 66 -9.18 12.58 -0.24
CA ARG A 66 -8.33 11.43 0.07
C ARG A 66 -8.53 10.36 -1.00
N HIS A 67 -7.44 9.79 -1.50
CA HIS A 67 -7.47 8.71 -2.48
C HIS A 67 -6.60 7.55 -2.01
N ASN A 68 -6.86 6.40 -2.60
CA ASN A 68 -6.08 5.18 -2.44
C ASN A 68 -5.57 4.69 -3.80
N ALA A 69 -4.35 4.17 -3.79
CA ALA A 69 -3.83 3.26 -4.80
C ALA A 69 -3.73 1.87 -4.16
N GLU A 70 -4.22 0.85 -4.85
CA GLU A 70 -4.27 -0.53 -4.36
C GLU A 70 -3.51 -1.45 -5.31
N TYR A 71 -2.71 -2.33 -4.73
CA TYR A 71 -1.81 -3.23 -5.44
C TYR A 71 -1.97 -4.63 -4.86
N TRP A 72 -2.37 -5.59 -5.69
CA TRP A 72 -2.51 -6.99 -5.31
C TRP A 72 -1.25 -7.74 -5.72
N ILE A 73 -0.49 -8.20 -4.74
CA ILE A 73 0.80 -8.86 -4.93
C ILE A 73 0.55 -10.31 -5.35
N GLY A 74 1.23 -10.76 -6.41
CA GLY A 74 1.09 -12.12 -6.94
C GLY A 74 -0.03 -12.31 -7.97
N SER A 75 -0.80 -11.26 -8.29
CA SER A 75 -1.72 -11.26 -9.43
C SER A 75 -0.97 -10.90 -10.71
N VAL A 76 -1.05 -11.77 -11.73
CA VAL A 76 -0.33 -11.65 -13.02
C VAL A 76 -0.69 -10.39 -13.81
N ALA A 77 -1.74 -9.67 -13.40
CA ALA A 77 -2.27 -8.48 -14.09
C ALA A 77 -2.20 -7.19 -13.26
N SER A 78 -1.66 -7.23 -12.03
CA SER A 78 -1.66 -6.07 -11.14
C SER A 78 -0.41 -5.22 -11.35
N ASP A 79 -0.60 -3.90 -11.36
CA ASP A 79 0.52 -2.94 -11.31
C ASP A 79 1.38 -3.25 -10.07
N MET A 80 2.70 -3.12 -10.20
CA MET A 80 3.59 -3.25 -9.04
C MET A 80 3.46 -2.00 -8.16
N PRO A 81 3.52 -2.15 -6.83
CA PRO A 81 3.58 -1.00 -5.94
C PRO A 81 4.85 -0.17 -6.23
N PRO A 82 4.88 1.12 -5.89
CA PRO A 82 6.07 1.96 -6.01
C PRO A 82 7.28 1.35 -5.30
N GLU A 83 8.48 1.53 -5.86
CA GLU A 83 9.72 0.89 -5.35
C GLU A 83 10.02 1.25 -3.88
N TRP A 84 9.66 2.45 -3.44
CA TRP A 84 9.85 2.88 -2.05
C TRP A 84 9.02 2.07 -1.04
N VAL A 85 8.01 1.31 -1.49
CA VAL A 85 7.24 0.37 -0.66
C VAL A 85 7.93 -0.98 -0.52
N ALA A 86 8.83 -1.34 -1.43
CA ALA A 86 9.47 -2.67 -1.45
C ALA A 86 10.10 -3.09 -0.11
N PRO A 87 10.80 -2.21 0.64
CA PRO A 87 11.37 -2.56 1.94
C PRO A 87 10.32 -2.94 3.00
N LEU A 88 9.07 -2.51 2.83
CA LEU A 88 7.96 -2.82 3.74
C LEU A 88 7.29 -4.17 3.42
N LEU A 89 7.55 -4.75 2.25
CA LEU A 89 6.98 -6.03 1.81
C LEU A 89 7.73 -7.24 2.38
N GLU A 90 8.94 -7.03 2.89
CA GLU A 90 9.72 -8.07 3.55
C GLU A 90 9.28 -8.18 5.01
N PHE A 91 8.40 -9.14 5.30
CA PHE A 91 8.10 -9.53 6.68
C PHE A 91 8.94 -10.75 7.06
N THR A 92 9.88 -10.56 7.99
CA THR A 92 10.48 -11.67 8.73
C THR A 92 9.74 -11.80 10.06
N PRO A 93 8.97 -12.88 10.32
CA PRO A 93 8.47 -13.14 11.66
C PRO A 93 9.66 -13.35 12.60
N VAL A 94 9.69 -12.59 13.70
CA VAL A 94 10.66 -12.74 14.81
C VAL A 94 10.21 -13.87 15.73
#